data_AF-A0A919SA86-F1
#
_entry.id   AF-A0A919SA86-F1
#
_cell.length_a   1.000
_cell.length_b   1.000
_cell.length_c   1.000
_cell.angle_alpha   90.00
_cell.angle_beta   90.00
_cell.angle_gamma   90.00
#
_symmetry.space_group_name_H-M   'P 1'
#
loop_
_entity.id
_entity.type
_entity.pdbx_description
1 polymer ?
#
loop_
_entity_poly.entity_id
_entity_poly.type
_entity_poly.pdbx_seq_one_letter_code
_entity_poly.pdbx_strand_id
1 'polypeptide(L)'
;MTPDLTPRIRGIRLDNPVPLRGQLVQLPTGQYDWLHLELRATLAGTADCWLYYVDALDPEPLSWAAGERVAVRVPVARRTELDAVRLPVFIGAELVSLALVAPAGELVLV
;
A
#
# COMPACT_ATOMS: atom_id res chain seq x y z
N MET A 1 22.17 -10.99 22.04
CA MET A 1 20.95 -10.17 21.91
C MET A 1 20.42 -10.41 20.52
N THR A 2 19.26 -11.05 20.37
CA THR A 2 18.68 -11.33 19.05
C THR A 2 18.00 -10.05 18.55
N PRO A 3 18.34 -9.53 17.36
CA PRO A 3 17.61 -8.38 16.81
C PRO A 3 16.14 -8.74 16.63
N ASP A 4 15.27 -7.79 16.95
CA ASP A 4 13.85 -7.92 16.65
C ASP A 4 13.64 -7.70 15.15
N LEU A 5 13.63 -8.81 14.40
CA LEU A 5 13.40 -8.84 12.96
C LEU A 5 11.91 -8.79 12.61
N THR A 6 11.04 -8.48 13.56
CA THR A 6 9.59 -8.45 13.32
C THR A 6 9.23 -7.21 12.50
N PRO A 7 8.64 -7.38 11.30
CA PRO A 7 8.17 -6.23 10.52
C PRO A 7 7.08 -5.49 11.29
N ARG A 8 7.22 -4.17 11.38
CA ARG A 8 6.22 -3.33 12.06
C ARG A 8 5.09 -3.05 11.09
N ILE A 9 3.91 -3.60 11.38
CA ILE A 9 2.70 -3.36 10.60
C ILE A 9 1.92 -2.22 11.25
N ARG A 10 1.73 -1.14 10.49
CA ARG A 10 0.82 -0.04 10.86
C ARG A 10 -0.43 -0.13 9.98
N GLY A 11 -1.51 -0.66 10.53
CA GLY A 11 -2.80 -0.70 9.85
C GLY A 11 -3.43 0.69 9.76
N ILE A 12 -3.88 1.08 8.58
CA ILE A 12 -4.77 2.22 8.35
C ILE A 12 -6.14 1.66 8.01
N ARG A 13 -7.02 1.67 9.00
CA ARG A 13 -8.42 1.33 8.74
C ARG A 13 -9.09 2.54 8.10
N LEU A 14 -9.73 2.31 6.96
CA LEU A 14 -10.60 3.31 6.35
C LEU A 14 -11.96 3.22 7.04
N ASP A 15 -12.56 4.37 7.36
CA ASP A 15 -13.88 4.42 7.99
C ASP A 15 -14.97 3.86 7.07
N ASN A 16 -14.77 3.96 5.76
CA ASN A 16 -15.62 3.38 4.72
C ASN A 16 -14.77 2.88 3.55
N PRO A 17 -15.26 1.91 2.75
CA PRO A 17 -14.62 1.52 1.50
C PRO A 17 -14.45 2.71 0.55
N VAL A 18 -13.30 2.78 -0.12
CA VAL A 18 -12.94 3.85 -1.08
C VAL A 18 -12.97 3.26 -2.49
N PRO A 19 -13.87 3.71 -3.38
CA PRO A 19 -13.94 3.17 -4.74
C PRO A 19 -12.65 3.49 -5.50
N LEU A 20 -12.16 2.61 -6.37
CA LEU A 20 -10.95 2.87 -7.16
C LEU A 20 -11.27 3.86 -8.30
N ARG A 21 -11.21 5.16 -8.03
CA ARG A 21 -11.50 6.26 -8.98
C ARG A 21 -10.39 7.30 -9.03
N GLY A 22 -9.14 6.90 -8.81
CA GLY A 22 -8.02 7.84 -8.89
C GLY A 22 -7.77 8.66 -7.63
N GLN A 23 -8.39 8.32 -6.49
CA GLN A 23 -8.25 9.05 -5.23
C GLN A 23 -6.84 8.95 -4.67
N LEU A 24 -6.38 10.05 -4.10
CA LEU A 24 -5.14 10.13 -3.35
C LEU A 24 -5.43 9.80 -1.88
N VAL A 25 -4.81 8.75 -1.36
CA VAL A 25 -4.86 8.36 0.04
C VAL A 25 -3.60 8.86 0.72
N GLN A 26 -3.76 9.78 1.66
CA GLN A 26 -2.65 10.29 2.48
C GLN A 26 -2.22 9.22 3.48
N LEU A 27 -0.91 9.03 3.59
CA LEU A 27 -0.28 8.09 4.50
C LEU A 27 0.51 8.89 5.55
N PRO A 28 0.71 8.35 6.76
CA PRO A 28 1.79 8.84 7.61
C PRO A 28 3.09 8.76 6.83
N THR A 29 3.84 9.87 6.78
CA THR A 29 5.13 9.90 6.10
C THR A 29 6.11 8.93 6.75
N GLY A 30 6.82 8.14 5.93
CA GLY A 30 7.85 7.24 6.41
C GLY A 30 8.37 6.27 5.37
N GLN A 31 9.33 5.43 5.78
CA GLN A 31 9.87 4.37 4.93
C GLN A 31 9.11 3.06 5.14
N TYR A 32 8.76 2.42 4.03
CA TYR A 32 7.98 1.18 4.00
C TYR A 32 8.61 0.20 3.02
N ASP A 33 8.44 -1.10 3.27
CA ASP A 33 8.77 -2.14 2.30
C ASP A 33 7.55 -2.47 1.41
N TRP A 34 6.35 -2.42 1.99
CA TRP A 34 5.11 -2.81 1.32
C TRP A 34 3.90 -1.98 1.76
N LEU A 35 2.96 -1.80 0.83
CA LEU A 35 1.57 -1.51 1.14
C LEU A 35 0.76 -2.79 0.96
N HIS A 36 -0.05 -3.14 1.95
CA HIS A 36 -1.03 -4.21 1.85
C HIS A 36 -2.42 -3.59 1.67
N LEU A 37 -3.09 -3.95 0.58
CA LEU A 37 -4.43 -3.47 0.24
C LEU A 37 -5.40 -4.65 0.35
N GLU A 38 -6.55 -4.45 0.99
CA GLU A 38 -7.69 -5.35 0.88
C GLU A 38 -8.72 -4.71 -0.04
N LEU A 39 -9.05 -5.37 -1.14
CA LEU A 39 -10.04 -4.91 -2.10
C LEU A 39 -11.32 -5.75 -2.01
N ARG A 40 -12.46 -5.11 -2.30
CA ARG A 40 -13.66 -5.79 -2.80
C ARG A 40 -13.74 -5.51 -4.29
N ALA A 41 -13.84 -6.55 -5.10
CA ALA A 41 -13.84 -6.43 -6.56
C ALA A 41 -14.85 -7.37 -7.20
N THR A 42 -15.69 -6.84 -8.08
CA THR A 42 -16.65 -7.61 -8.89
C THR A 42 -15.98 -8.30 -10.08
N LEU A 43 -14.84 -7.77 -10.53
CA LEU A 43 -14.06 -8.27 -11.66
C LEU A 43 -12.58 -8.31 -11.30
N ALA A 44 -11.86 -9.29 -11.85
CA ALA A 44 -10.41 -9.28 -11.85
C ALA A 44 -9.89 -8.12 -12.71
N GLY A 45 -8.74 -7.57 -12.36
CA GLY A 45 -8.20 -6.41 -13.05
C GLY A 45 -6.71 -6.21 -12.79
N THR A 46 -6.12 -5.38 -13.65
CA THR A 46 -4.75 -4.89 -13.54
C THR A 46 -4.76 -3.40 -13.83
N ALA A 47 -4.08 -2.62 -12.99
CA ALA A 47 -3.93 -1.18 -13.16
C ALA A 47 -2.74 -0.67 -12.34
N ASP A 48 -2.24 0.53 -12.64
CA ASP A 48 -1.16 1.13 -11.88
C ASP A 48 -1.71 1.96 -10.72
N CYS A 49 -1.18 1.73 -9.52
CA CYS A 49 -1.23 2.71 -8.45
C CYS A 49 0.00 3.61 -8.53
N TRP A 50 -0.10 4.84 -8.03
CA TRP A 50 1.03 5.77 -8.06
C TRP A 50 1.49 6.06 -6.63
N LEU A 51 2.76 5.80 -6.38
CA LEU A 51 3.42 6.03 -5.09
C LEU A 51 4.04 7.41 -5.07
N TYR A 52 3.58 8.25 -4.14
CA TYR A 52 4.09 9.60 -3.94
C TYR A 52 5.13 9.56 -2.82
N TYR A 53 6.35 9.84 -3.22
CA TYR A 53 7.47 10.03 -2.32
C TYR A 53 7.71 11.53 -2.14
N VAL A 54 8.37 11.89 -1.05
CA VAL A 54 8.75 13.29 -0.77
C VAL A 54 9.55 13.93 -1.91
N ASP A 55 10.24 13.13 -2.72
CA ASP A 55 11.15 13.55 -3.78
C ASP A 55 10.80 12.99 -5.17
N ALA A 56 9.82 12.10 -5.29
CA ALA A 56 9.57 11.35 -6.52
C ALA A 56 8.12 10.85 -6.63
N LEU A 57 7.79 10.36 -7.83
CA LEU A 57 6.50 9.75 -8.13
C LEU A 57 6.75 8.54 -9.02
N ASP A 58 6.36 7.35 -8.57
CA ASP A 58 6.55 6.10 -9.32
C ASP A 58 5.22 5.38 -9.54
N PRO A 59 4.97 4.83 -10.74
CA PRO A 59 3.87 3.90 -10.97
C PRO A 59 4.25 2.50 -10.48
N GLU A 60 3.35 1.84 -9.77
CA GLU A 60 3.49 0.44 -9.34
C GLU A 60 2.28 -0.38 -9.82
N PRO A 61 2.52 -1.48 -10.57
CA PRO A 61 1.45 -2.30 -11.11
C PRO A 61 0.73 -3.06 -10.00
N LEU A 62 -0.59 -3.03 -10.04
CA LEU A 62 -1.49 -3.75 -9.15
C LEU A 62 -2.29 -4.76 -9.97
N SER A 63 -2.36 -6.01 -9.53
CA SER A 63 -3.25 -7.02 -10.12
C SER A 63 -4.07 -7.70 -9.03
N TRP A 64 -5.34 -7.97 -9.31
CA TRP A 64 -6.26 -8.58 -8.36
C TRP A 64 -7.25 -9.53 -9.03
N ALA A 65 -7.74 -10.50 -8.25
CA ALA A 65 -8.85 -11.36 -8.63
C ALA A 65 -10.20 -10.71 -8.27
N ALA A 66 -11.31 -11.25 -8.79
CA ALA A 66 -12.63 -10.89 -8.29
C ALA A 66 -12.87 -11.54 -6.91
N GLY A 67 -13.58 -10.86 -6.02
CA GLY A 67 -13.95 -11.38 -4.70
C GLY A 67 -14.33 -10.30 -3.69
N GLU A 68 -14.98 -10.74 -2.61
CA GLU A 68 -15.41 -9.86 -1.51
C GLU A 68 -14.24 -9.36 -0.65
N ARG A 69 -13.14 -10.12 -0.60
CA ARG A 69 -11.92 -9.79 0.14
C ARG A 69 -10.71 -10.30 -0.63
N VAL A 70 -9.99 -9.40 -1.28
CA VAL A 70 -8.84 -9.71 -2.13
C VAL A 70 -7.64 -8.96 -1.59
N ALA A 71 -6.68 -9.70 -1.04
CA ALA A 71 -5.44 -9.11 -0.53
C ALA A 71 -4.45 -8.90 -1.68
N VAL A 72 -3.94 -7.68 -1.82
CA VAL A 72 -2.93 -7.30 -2.81
C VAL A 72 -1.78 -6.60 -2.10
N ARG A 73 -0.57 -6.80 -2.62
CA ARG A 73 0.64 -6.15 -2.12
C ARG A 73 1.20 -5.23 -3.18
N VAL A 74 1.61 -4.04 -2.76
CA VAL A 74 2.34 -3.07 -3.58
C VAL A 74 3.74 -2.94 -3.00
N PRO A 75 4.80 -3.27 -3.75
CA PRO A 75 6.16 -3.01 -3.30
C PRO A 75 6.40 -1.51 -3.20
N VAL A 76 7.16 -1.09 -2.19
CA VAL A 76 7.67 0.28 -2.09
C VAL A 76 9.16 0.21 -2.41
N ALA A 77 9.50 0.41 -3.69
CA ALA A 77 10.85 0.13 -4.18
C ALA A 77 11.90 1.15 -3.70
N ARG A 78 11.51 2.41 -3.49
CA ARG A 78 12.41 3.45 -2.99
C ARG A 78 12.59 3.36 -1.48
N ARG A 79 13.79 3.79 -1.04
CA ARG A 79 14.13 3.97 0.37
C ARG A 79 13.89 5.40 0.88
N THR A 80 13.34 6.29 0.05
CA THR A 80 12.88 7.61 0.47
C THR A 80 11.50 7.53 1.12
N GLU A 81 11.12 8.58 1.85
CA GLU A 81 9.86 8.60 2.57
C GLU A 81 8.67 8.67 1.59
N LEU A 82 7.71 7.77 1.78
CA LEU A 82 6.43 7.75 1.09
C LEU A 82 5.41 8.58 1.90
N ASP A 83 4.63 9.42 1.23
CA ASP A 83 3.64 10.29 1.87
C ASP A 83 2.20 9.99 1.43
N ALA A 84 2.00 9.43 0.25
CA ALA A 84 0.68 9.12 -0.27
C ALA A 84 0.70 8.01 -1.32
N VAL A 85 -0.48 7.44 -1.57
CA VAL A 85 -0.71 6.54 -2.70
C VAL A 85 -1.95 6.99 -3.45
N ARG A 86 -1.85 7.12 -4.77
CA ARG A 86 -3.01 7.32 -5.63
C ARG A 86 -3.49 5.97 -6.13
N LEU A 87 -4.73 5.66 -5.79
CA LEU A 87 -5.42 4.45 -6.22
C LEU A 87 -5.68 4.51 -7.73
N PRO A 88 -5.72 3.37 -8.44
CA PRO A 88 -6.06 3.34 -9.85
C PRO A 88 -7.51 3.80 -10.10
N VAL A 89 -7.84 4.04 -11.36
CA VAL A 89 -9.23 4.20 -11.83
C VAL A 89 -9.71 2.86 -12.37
N PHE A 90 -10.63 2.21 -11.69
CA PHE A 90 -11.24 0.96 -12.11
C PHE A 90 -12.69 0.84 -11.62
N ILE A 91 -13.62 0.60 -12.54
CA ILE A 91 -15.03 0.45 -12.20
C ILE A 91 -15.27 -0.96 -11.66
N GLY A 92 -15.94 -1.06 -10.50
CA GLY A 92 -16.31 -2.34 -9.90
C GLY A 92 -15.29 -2.89 -8.91
N ALA A 93 -14.34 -2.08 -8.45
CA ALA A 93 -13.47 -2.38 -7.32
C ALA A 93 -13.42 -1.21 -6.32
N GLU A 94 -13.25 -1.55 -5.04
CA GLU A 94 -13.10 -0.61 -3.93
C GLU A 94 -12.05 -1.11 -2.93
N LEU A 95 -11.30 -0.17 -2.36
CA LEU A 95 -10.36 -0.40 -1.28
C LEU A 95 -11.10 -0.45 0.05
N VAL A 96 -11.01 -1.57 0.75
CA VAL A 96 -11.65 -1.79 2.05
C VAL A 96 -10.70 -1.42 3.20
N SER A 97 -9.43 -1.79 3.08
CA SER A 97 -8.42 -1.44 4.09
C SER A 97 -7.02 -1.34 3.49
N LEU A 98 -6.14 -0.60 4.16
CA LEU A 98 -4.75 -0.42 3.78
C LEU A 98 -3.87 -0.63 5.02
N ALA A 99 -2.77 -1.36 4.88
CA ALA A 99 -1.77 -1.48 5.93
C ALA A 99 -0.38 -1.16 5.39
N LEU A 100 0.40 -0.44 6.20
CA LEU A 100 1.77 -0.06 5.92
C LEU A 100 2.69 -1.06 6.62
N VAL A 101 3.60 -1.64 5.86
CA VAL A 101 4.61 -2.57 6.39
C VAL A 101 5.95 -1.85 6.37
N ALA A 102 6.42 -1.46 7.55
CA ALA A 102 7.74 -0.86 7.69
C ALA A 102 8.83 -1.95 7.67
N PRO A 103 10.06 -1.59 7.29
CA PRO A 103 11.20 -2.48 7.41
C PRO A 103 11.29 -3.08 8.81
N ALA A 104 11.72 -4.34 8.89
CA ALA A 104 12.18 -4.89 10.16
C ALA A 104 13.28 -3.98 10.72
N GLY A 105 13.27 -3.75 12.04
CA GLY A 105 14.21 -2.83 12.68
C GLY A 105 15.65 -3.12 12.27
N GLU A 106 16.36 -2.10 11.80
CA GLU A 106 17.75 -2.22 11.38
C GLU A 106 18.66 -2.46 12.60
N LEU A 107 19.56 -3.45 12.48
CA LEU A 107 20.65 -3.66 13.42
C LEU A 107 21.62 -2.48 13.32
N VAL A 108 21.61 -1.59 14.31
CA VAL A 108 22.76 -0.70 14.53
C VAL A 108 23.81 -1.49 15.29
N LEU A 109 24.79 -2.05 14.57
CA LEU A 109 26.05 -2.47 15.18
C LEU A 109 26.84 -1.20 15.49
N VAL A 110 26.86 -0.78 16.76
CA VAL A 110 27.82 0.20 17.29
C VAL A 110 29.05 -0.55 17.78
#